data_AF-A0A2G2BC84-F1
#
_entry.id   AF-A0A2G2BC84-F1
#
_cell.length_a   1.000
_cell.length_b   1.000
_cell.length_c   1.000
_cell.angle_alpha   90.00
_cell.angle_beta   90.00
_cell.angle_gamma   90.00
#
_symmetry.space_group_name_H-M   'P 1'
#
loop_
_entity.id
_entity.type
_entity.pdbx_description
1 polymer ?
#
loop_
_entity_poly.entity_id
_entity_poly.type
_entity_poly.pdbx_seq_one_letter_code
_entity_poly.pdbx_strand_id
1 'polypeptide(L)'
;MALPTIGTLWIGPELSWLEQLCLQSFLDHGHEVVLYTYGKVKGVPKGVKIADADDVLPSKKIIRHARTGSPAYHADVFRLHMLKQTDYIWADTDAFCCQPWDIKKGKHFHGWISDNKPMVNNGVLRLPKTSKTLKAMLKFTSDEYPIPPWYSDQKQKELQDLKNAGKGVHVSLLPWGVWGPDALSWFLKDTGEIKHSKPGHVIYPVPFAITGVTLNPNRAQKARDLIKEDTLSIHFWGRRFRNIAIKYGGEPAEGSYVAELCKRHKIYPEKTAHMMRKPYIIDPIKDVDFSMFDDADVANLVLQRSEVGNVGQEIRDWLDGNDAPLQKYAQENRDAILNETLEVARRECEFFVESTDDPKPKKIADIGCGYAFADLFLYHRYKSDIILIDIEESKERHFGFADSGSGYASLDKALEFLTKNGVPEKKITLINPNKKKVSGIGKVNLAISLASCGFHYPVSTYEEFFNTQIAKDGAVVLDIRKGSGGIGAMKAFGEVDVLEKHEKYSTTLTRVGG
;
A
#
# COMPACT_ATOMS: atom_id res chain seq x y z
N MET A 1 37.15 17.16 -4.38
CA MET A 1 36.11 17.82 -3.56
C MET A 1 35.03 16.79 -3.28
N ALA A 2 34.36 16.84 -2.13
CA ALA A 2 33.25 15.92 -1.84
C ALA A 2 32.09 16.17 -2.82
N LEU A 3 31.44 15.09 -3.27
CA LEU A 3 30.24 15.15 -4.11
C LEU A 3 29.06 15.79 -3.33
N PRO A 4 28.09 16.40 -4.01
CA PRO A 4 26.93 17.01 -3.35
C PRO A 4 26.08 15.94 -2.64
N THR A 5 25.58 16.27 -1.46
CA THR A 5 24.55 15.48 -0.77
C THR A 5 23.24 15.52 -1.55
N ILE A 6 22.58 14.36 -1.64
CA ILE A 6 21.28 14.18 -2.27
C ILE A 6 20.20 14.19 -1.19
N GLY A 7 19.21 15.05 -1.33
CA GLY A 7 18.04 15.10 -0.47
C GLY A 7 16.80 14.59 -1.20
N THR A 8 15.99 13.78 -0.52
CA THR A 8 14.78 13.20 -1.10
C THR A 8 13.70 13.01 -0.03
N LEU A 9 12.44 12.81 -0.43
CA LEU A 9 11.30 12.63 0.48
C LEU A 9 10.56 11.33 0.17
N TRP A 10 10.21 10.59 1.21
CA TRP A 10 9.25 9.49 1.10
C TRP A 10 8.06 9.68 2.04
N ILE A 11 6.86 9.48 1.48
CA ILE A 11 5.58 9.50 2.19
C ILE A 11 4.94 8.13 2.00
N GLY A 12 5.20 7.24 2.94
CA GLY A 12 4.69 5.88 2.94
C GLY A 12 5.39 5.03 4.00
N PRO A 13 4.86 3.85 4.33
CA PRO A 13 5.41 3.01 5.41
C PRO A 13 6.66 2.22 4.99
N GLU A 14 6.95 2.13 3.69
CA GLU A 14 7.94 1.19 3.13
C GLU A 14 8.41 1.67 1.75
N LEU A 15 9.69 1.43 1.41
CA LEU A 15 10.25 1.65 0.07
C LEU A 15 10.15 0.38 -0.75
N SER A 16 9.69 0.49 -2.00
CA SER A 16 9.77 -0.61 -2.95
C SER A 16 11.17 -0.73 -3.54
N TRP A 17 11.44 -1.82 -4.26
CA TRP A 17 12.74 -2.04 -4.88
C TRP A 17 13.11 -0.93 -5.88
N LEU A 18 12.15 -0.22 -6.47
CA LEU A 18 12.42 0.92 -7.34
C LEU A 18 13.14 2.04 -6.57
N GLU A 19 12.60 2.42 -5.42
CA GLU A 19 13.19 3.47 -4.60
C GLU A 19 14.51 2.99 -3.99
N GLN A 20 14.57 1.74 -3.55
CA GLN A 20 15.81 1.14 -3.06
C GLN A 20 16.92 1.19 -4.12
N LEU A 21 16.61 0.84 -5.38
CA LEU A 21 17.54 0.91 -6.51
C LEU A 21 18.04 2.33 -6.74
N CYS A 22 17.15 3.31 -6.76
CA CYS A 22 17.53 4.70 -7.02
C CYS A 22 18.40 5.26 -5.89
N LEU A 23 18.04 5.05 -4.62
CA LEU A 23 18.84 5.51 -3.49
C LEU A 23 20.19 4.79 -3.41
N GLN A 24 20.23 3.47 -3.63
CA GLN A 24 21.46 2.69 -3.66
C GLN A 24 22.40 3.17 -4.77
N SER A 25 21.86 3.54 -5.95
CA SER A 25 22.66 4.04 -7.05
C SER A 25 23.44 5.31 -6.71
N PHE A 26 22.90 6.20 -5.86
CA PHE A 26 23.64 7.38 -5.38
C PHE A 26 24.77 7.02 -4.42
N LEU A 27 24.50 6.09 -3.48
CA LEU A 27 25.50 5.61 -2.54
C LEU A 27 26.68 4.96 -3.25
N ASP A 28 26.40 4.13 -4.26
CA ASP A 28 27.42 3.43 -5.05
C ASP A 28 28.29 4.39 -5.88
N HIS A 29 27.77 5.58 -6.20
CA HIS A 29 28.51 6.66 -6.86
C HIS A 29 29.15 7.65 -5.87
N GLY A 30 29.15 7.35 -4.57
CA GLY A 30 29.86 8.13 -3.55
C GLY A 30 29.12 9.37 -3.05
N HIS A 31 27.83 9.50 -3.34
CA HIS A 31 27.02 10.57 -2.77
C HIS A 31 26.57 10.22 -1.34
N GLU A 32 26.53 11.23 -0.47
CA GLU A 32 25.69 11.13 0.73
C GLU A 32 24.22 11.28 0.35
N VAL A 33 23.35 10.46 0.93
CA VAL A 33 21.90 10.49 0.70
C VAL A 33 21.17 10.74 2.00
N VAL A 34 20.27 11.73 2.00
CA VAL A 34 19.37 12.06 3.10
C VAL A 34 17.93 11.83 2.65
N LEU A 35 17.29 10.83 3.24
CA LEU A 35 15.88 10.51 3.07
C LEU A 35 15.06 11.16 4.19
N TYR A 36 14.25 12.14 3.82
CA TYR A 36 13.29 12.76 4.72
C TYR A 36 12.01 11.94 4.79
N THR A 37 11.48 11.78 6.00
CA THR A 37 10.26 11.01 6.28
C THR A 37 9.47 11.62 7.44
N TYR A 38 8.15 11.60 7.38
CA TYR A 38 7.27 12.00 8.51
C TYR A 38 7.05 10.88 9.54
N GLY A 39 7.66 9.70 9.34
CA GLY A 39 7.45 8.54 10.18
C GLY A 39 8.40 7.40 9.80
N LYS A 40 8.30 6.28 10.50
CA LYS A 40 9.19 5.13 10.25
C LYS A 40 8.92 4.53 8.86
N VAL A 41 10.00 4.31 8.11
CA VAL A 41 9.98 3.71 6.77
C VAL A 41 10.80 2.43 6.76
N LYS A 42 10.21 1.34 6.26
CA LYS A 42 10.90 0.06 6.04
C LYS A 42 11.63 0.04 4.69
N GLY A 43 12.62 -0.85 4.56
CA GLY A 43 13.31 -1.08 3.29
C GLY A 43 14.28 0.03 2.88
N VAL A 44 14.74 0.87 3.81
CA VAL A 44 15.74 1.92 3.51
C VAL A 44 17.12 1.29 3.32
N PRO A 45 17.83 1.52 2.18
CA PRO A 45 19.16 0.96 1.96
C PRO A 45 20.18 1.41 3.02
N LYS A 46 21.10 0.51 3.38
CA LYS A 46 22.16 0.81 4.35
C LYS A 46 23.07 1.92 3.81
N GLY A 47 23.26 2.97 4.62
CA GLY A 47 24.07 4.15 4.26
C GLY A 47 23.24 5.39 3.93
N VAL A 48 21.94 5.24 3.65
CA VAL A 48 21.02 6.37 3.58
C VAL A 48 20.80 6.93 4.98
N LYS A 49 21.02 8.23 5.17
CA LYS A 49 20.71 8.95 6.40
C LYS A 49 19.21 9.25 6.42
N ILE A 50 18.52 8.96 7.53
CA ILE A 50 17.12 9.30 7.71
C ILE A 50 17.03 10.61 8.50
N ALA A 51 16.20 11.53 8.06
CA ALA A 51 15.93 12.81 8.74
C ALA A 51 14.42 13.05 8.85
N ASP A 52 14.01 13.82 9.87
CA ASP A 52 12.60 14.17 10.05
C ASP A 52 12.18 15.19 8.99
N ALA A 53 11.08 14.91 8.30
CA ALA A 53 10.52 15.83 7.31
C ALA A 53 9.91 17.09 7.96
N ASP A 54 9.51 17.02 9.23
CA ASP A 54 9.01 18.19 9.96
C ASP A 54 10.09 19.27 10.17
N ASP A 55 11.39 18.91 10.14
CA ASP A 55 12.50 19.88 10.20
C ASP A 55 12.54 20.81 8.98
N VAL A 56 12.03 20.34 7.83
CA VAL A 56 12.04 21.09 6.56
C VAL A 56 10.69 21.74 6.28
N LEU A 57 9.61 20.97 6.41
CA LEU A 57 8.24 21.41 6.16
C LEU A 57 7.31 20.75 7.19
N PRO A 58 7.04 21.42 8.32
CA PRO A 58 6.10 20.94 9.32
C PRO A 58 4.73 20.66 8.69
N SER A 59 4.17 19.47 8.90
CA SER A 59 2.85 19.18 8.35
C SER A 59 2.08 18.13 9.14
N LYS A 60 0.84 18.49 9.52
CA LYS A 60 -0.13 17.55 10.08
C LYS A 60 -0.92 16.80 8.99
N LYS A 61 -0.92 17.30 7.75
CA LYS A 61 -1.71 16.74 6.64
C LYS A 61 -0.96 16.90 5.33
N ILE A 62 -0.70 15.77 4.67
CA ILE A 62 -0.07 15.73 3.35
C ILE A 62 -1.04 16.25 2.29
N ILE A 63 -0.60 17.23 1.50
CA ILE A 63 -1.35 17.75 0.36
C ILE A 63 -1.32 16.71 -0.77
N ARG A 64 -2.49 16.23 -1.17
CA ARG A 64 -2.65 15.22 -2.23
C ARG A 64 -3.49 15.75 -3.37
N HIS A 65 -3.16 15.35 -4.59
CA HIS A 65 -3.97 15.65 -5.77
C HIS A 65 -5.33 14.95 -5.67
N ALA A 66 -6.44 15.68 -5.76
CA ALA A 66 -7.78 15.18 -5.45
C ALA A 66 -8.16 13.93 -6.28
N ARG A 67 -7.96 13.98 -7.60
CA ARG A 67 -8.26 12.83 -8.49
C ARG A 67 -7.38 11.60 -8.31
N THR A 68 -6.14 11.76 -7.87
CA THR A 68 -5.13 10.68 -7.98
C THR A 68 -4.58 10.21 -6.64
N GLY A 69 -4.86 10.92 -5.55
CA GLY A 69 -4.27 10.67 -4.24
C GLY A 69 -2.75 10.93 -4.16
N SER A 70 -2.13 11.36 -5.25
CA SER A 70 -0.67 11.53 -5.33
C SER A 70 -0.19 12.61 -4.37
N PRO A 71 0.85 12.36 -3.55
CA PRO A 71 1.45 13.35 -2.66
C PRO A 71 2.44 14.29 -3.38
N ALA A 72 2.48 14.26 -4.73
CA ALA A 72 3.45 15.04 -5.52
C ALA A 72 3.44 16.55 -5.20
N TYR A 73 2.27 17.14 -4.95
CA TYR A 73 2.19 18.57 -4.57
C TYR A 73 2.87 18.86 -3.22
N HIS A 74 2.76 17.95 -2.26
CA HIS A 74 3.47 18.07 -1.00
C HIS A 74 4.99 18.00 -1.21
N ALA A 75 5.45 17.04 -2.03
CA ALA A 75 6.85 16.92 -2.40
C ALA A 75 7.36 18.16 -3.16
N ASP A 76 6.52 18.80 -3.98
CA ASP A 76 6.87 20.02 -4.71
C ASP A 76 7.21 21.17 -3.76
N VAL A 77 6.43 21.38 -2.71
CA VAL A 77 6.69 22.40 -1.69
C VAL A 77 7.88 22.01 -0.82
N PHE A 78 7.92 20.75 -0.35
CA PHE A 78 9.01 20.24 0.48
C PHE A 78 10.38 20.45 -0.18
N ARG A 79 10.51 20.09 -1.46
CA ARG A 79 11.71 20.28 -2.28
C ARG A 79 12.21 21.72 -2.25
N LEU A 80 11.32 22.69 -2.42
CA LEU A 80 11.69 24.11 -2.40
C LEU A 80 12.17 24.56 -1.02
N HIS A 81 11.51 24.11 0.04
CA HIS A 81 11.92 24.39 1.41
C HIS A 81 13.27 23.76 1.74
N MET A 82 13.51 22.52 1.30
CA MET A 82 14.80 21.86 1.45
C MET A 82 15.93 22.63 0.74
N LEU A 83 15.70 23.08 -0.49
CA LEU A 83 16.66 23.87 -1.27
C LEU A 83 16.93 25.26 -0.66
N LYS A 84 15.95 25.84 0.04
CA LYS A 84 16.14 27.09 0.78
C LYS A 84 17.06 26.90 1.99
N GLN A 85 16.91 25.79 2.70
CA GLN A 85 17.58 25.52 3.97
C GLN A 85 18.97 24.90 3.79
N THR A 86 19.14 24.05 2.77
CA THR A 86 20.36 23.26 2.55
C THR A 86 21.07 23.67 1.27
N ASP A 87 22.25 23.08 1.01
CA ASP A 87 22.94 23.19 -0.29
C ASP A 87 22.82 21.89 -1.11
N TYR A 88 21.90 21.00 -0.73
CA TYR A 88 21.72 19.67 -1.32
C TYR A 88 21.16 19.74 -2.74
N ILE A 89 21.25 18.63 -3.46
CA ILE A 89 20.52 18.44 -4.72
C ILE A 89 19.29 17.59 -4.41
N TRP A 90 18.13 18.06 -4.82
CA TRP A 90 16.92 17.24 -4.78
C TRP A 90 16.97 16.16 -5.86
N ALA A 91 16.62 14.94 -5.48
CA ALA A 91 16.27 13.87 -6.41
C ALA A 91 14.99 13.17 -5.93
N ASP A 92 14.04 12.96 -6.83
CA ASP A 92 12.88 12.12 -6.56
C ASP A 92 13.35 10.70 -6.23
N THR A 93 12.58 9.96 -5.42
CA THR A 93 12.95 8.60 -5.00
C THR A 93 12.99 7.59 -6.15
N ASP A 94 12.55 7.97 -7.34
CA ASP A 94 12.59 7.21 -8.59
C ASP A 94 13.56 7.82 -9.63
N ALA A 95 14.48 8.69 -9.20
CA ALA A 95 15.59 9.21 -9.99
C ALA A 95 16.87 8.39 -9.74
N PHE A 96 17.30 7.63 -10.74
CA PHE A 96 18.47 6.76 -10.70
C PHE A 96 19.74 7.51 -11.11
N CYS A 97 20.80 7.35 -10.32
CA CYS A 97 22.12 7.92 -10.55
C CYS A 97 22.92 7.05 -11.52
N CYS A 98 23.20 7.57 -12.72
CA CYS A 98 23.99 6.86 -13.73
C CYS A 98 25.51 7.01 -13.54
N GLN A 99 25.91 8.12 -12.92
CA GLN A 99 27.31 8.49 -12.68
C GLN A 99 27.38 9.60 -11.62
N PRO A 100 28.56 9.83 -10.99
CA PRO A 100 28.71 10.85 -9.96
C PRO A 100 28.34 12.26 -10.45
N TRP A 101 27.55 12.99 -9.66
CA TRP A 101 27.16 14.37 -9.99
C TRP A 101 28.20 15.36 -9.46
N ASP A 102 29.26 15.62 -10.23
CA ASP A 102 30.26 16.66 -9.90
C ASP A 102 29.73 18.09 -10.18
N ILE A 103 28.69 18.48 -9.43
CA ILE A 103 28.04 19.78 -9.52
C ILE A 103 28.53 20.68 -8.38
N LYS A 104 29.39 21.65 -8.73
CA LYS A 104 29.95 22.62 -7.78
C LYS A 104 28.89 23.31 -6.94
N LYS A 105 29.23 23.58 -5.68
CA LYS A 105 28.36 24.27 -4.72
C LYS A 105 27.82 25.59 -5.28
N GLY A 106 26.53 25.86 -5.06
CA GLY A 106 25.88 27.10 -5.49
C GLY A 106 25.68 27.23 -7.00
N LYS A 107 25.81 26.16 -7.78
CA LYS A 107 25.44 26.14 -9.20
C LYS A 107 24.02 25.59 -9.40
N HIS A 108 23.39 25.99 -10.51
CA HIS A 108 22.12 25.41 -10.93
C HIS A 108 22.32 23.98 -11.42
N PHE A 109 21.33 23.12 -11.15
CA PHE A 109 21.25 21.80 -11.74
C PHE A 109 19.79 21.43 -11.97
N HIS A 110 19.37 21.55 -13.22
CA HIS A 110 18.04 21.20 -13.72
C HIS A 110 18.14 21.00 -15.23
N GLY A 111 17.13 20.37 -15.83
CA GLY A 111 17.16 20.04 -17.24
C GLY A 111 15.78 19.93 -17.85
N TRP A 112 15.74 19.98 -19.18
CA TRP A 112 14.52 19.78 -19.95
C TRP A 112 13.96 18.38 -19.70
N ILE A 113 12.64 18.25 -19.62
CA ILE A 113 11.95 16.97 -19.37
C ILE A 113 12.21 15.93 -20.48
N SER A 114 12.58 16.39 -21.66
CA SER A 114 13.14 15.63 -22.77
C SER A 114 13.79 16.60 -23.76
N ASP A 115 14.60 16.09 -24.69
CA ASP A 115 15.20 16.92 -25.76
C ASP A 115 14.15 17.55 -26.71
N ASN A 116 12.91 17.06 -26.69
CA ASN A 116 11.84 17.49 -27.60
C ASN A 116 10.73 18.31 -26.91
N LYS A 117 10.83 18.60 -25.61
CA LYS A 117 9.78 19.32 -24.87
C LYS A 117 10.37 20.48 -24.07
N PRO A 118 9.99 21.75 -24.37
CA PRO A 118 10.56 22.95 -23.75
C PRO A 118 9.97 23.24 -22.37
N MET A 119 10.01 22.23 -21.49
CA MET A 119 9.55 22.25 -20.11
C MET A 119 10.64 21.65 -19.23
N VAL A 120 11.00 22.33 -18.15
CA VAL A 120 11.96 21.84 -17.17
C VAL A 120 11.24 20.94 -16.19
N ASN A 121 11.80 19.76 -15.94
CA ASN A 121 11.27 18.86 -14.92
C ASN A 121 11.94 19.15 -13.56
N ASN A 122 11.24 18.81 -12.49
CA ASN A 122 11.58 19.15 -11.12
C ASN A 122 11.99 17.93 -10.27
N GLY A 123 11.98 16.72 -10.85
CA GLY A 123 12.38 15.49 -10.16
C GLY A 123 13.88 15.38 -9.86
N VAL A 124 14.71 16.16 -10.53
CA VAL A 124 16.09 16.45 -10.12
C VAL A 124 16.28 17.96 -10.16
N LEU A 125 16.63 18.56 -9.03
CA LEU A 125 16.66 20.01 -8.91
C LEU A 125 17.71 20.52 -7.92
N ARG A 126 18.49 21.48 -8.37
CA ARG A 126 19.24 22.41 -7.55
C ARG A 126 19.03 23.83 -8.06
N LEU A 127 18.56 24.69 -7.17
CA LEU A 127 18.57 26.14 -7.36
C LEU A 127 19.47 26.72 -6.26
N PRO A 128 20.46 27.58 -6.59
CA PRO A 128 21.26 28.25 -5.58
C PRO A 128 20.38 29.04 -4.61
N LYS A 129 20.80 29.22 -3.35
CA LYS A 129 20.04 30.01 -2.36
C LYS A 129 19.77 31.46 -2.80
N THR A 130 20.61 32.00 -3.68
CA THR A 130 20.46 33.34 -4.30
C THR A 130 19.56 33.34 -5.55
N SER A 131 19.01 32.20 -5.95
CA SER A 131 18.18 32.07 -7.16
C SER A 131 16.91 32.89 -7.04
N LYS A 132 16.65 33.70 -8.07
CA LYS A 132 15.40 34.45 -8.19
C LYS A 132 14.22 33.49 -8.42
N THR A 133 14.44 32.40 -9.18
CA THR A 133 13.43 31.35 -9.38
C THR A 133 13.03 30.70 -8.07
N LEU A 134 13.98 30.32 -7.21
CA LEU A 134 13.68 29.70 -5.93
C LEU A 134 12.81 30.62 -5.07
N LYS A 135 13.15 31.91 -5.00
CA LYS A 135 12.38 32.92 -4.26
C LYS A 135 10.96 33.09 -4.83
N ALA A 136 10.81 33.12 -6.14
CA ALA A 136 9.52 33.24 -6.81
C ALA A 136 8.65 32.00 -6.62
N MET A 137 9.23 30.80 -6.76
CA MET A 137 8.57 29.52 -6.51
C MET A 137 8.05 29.44 -5.07
N LEU A 138 8.88 29.74 -4.07
CA LEU A 138 8.48 29.73 -2.66
C LEU A 138 7.30 30.69 -2.37
N LYS A 139 7.30 31.87 -3.00
CA LYS A 139 6.18 32.83 -2.89
C LYS A 139 4.92 32.30 -3.57
N PHE A 140 5.05 31.65 -4.71
CA PHE A 140 3.91 31.11 -5.45
C PHE A 140 3.28 29.90 -4.73
N THR A 141 4.10 29.03 -4.15
CA THR A 141 3.64 27.83 -3.46
C THR A 141 3.19 28.06 -2.01
N SER A 142 3.35 29.28 -1.47
CA SER A 142 2.81 29.62 -0.13
C SER A 142 1.30 29.88 -0.14
N ASP A 143 0.66 29.87 -1.30
CA ASP A 143 -0.77 30.11 -1.49
C ASP A 143 -1.44 28.86 -2.06
N GLU A 144 -2.19 28.15 -1.22
CA GLU A 144 -2.92 26.91 -1.60
C GLU A 144 -4.03 27.14 -2.64
N TYR A 145 -4.35 28.40 -2.94
CA TYR A 145 -5.33 28.82 -3.95
C TYR A 145 -4.65 29.66 -5.03
N PRO A 146 -3.63 29.13 -5.73
CA PRO A 146 -2.77 29.92 -6.58
C PRO A 146 -3.50 30.35 -7.86
N ILE A 147 -3.09 31.49 -8.41
CA ILE A 147 -3.52 31.95 -9.74
C ILE A 147 -2.30 31.85 -10.66
N PRO A 148 -2.22 30.83 -11.52
CA PRO A 148 -1.05 30.61 -12.36
C PRO A 148 -0.84 31.73 -13.38
N PRO A 149 0.32 32.42 -13.38
CA PRO A 149 0.57 33.55 -14.29
C PRO A 149 0.70 33.15 -15.77
N TRP A 150 0.87 31.86 -16.08
CA TRP A 150 0.91 31.34 -17.45
C TRP A 150 -0.46 30.93 -18.00
N TYR A 151 -1.53 31.05 -17.21
CA TYR A 151 -2.89 30.84 -17.71
C TYR A 151 -3.35 32.06 -18.52
N SER A 152 -4.36 31.88 -19.37
CA SER A 152 -4.96 33.01 -20.10
C SER A 152 -5.55 34.04 -19.13
N ASP A 153 -5.58 35.31 -19.53
CA ASP A 153 -6.14 36.40 -18.71
C ASP A 153 -7.58 36.10 -18.27
N GLN A 154 -8.38 35.49 -19.15
CA GLN A 154 -9.74 35.05 -18.84
C GLN A 154 -9.75 34.04 -17.67
N LYS A 155 -8.86 33.05 -17.70
CA LYS A 155 -8.81 32.02 -16.65
C LYS A 155 -8.24 32.58 -15.35
N GLN A 156 -7.26 33.47 -15.43
CA GLN A 156 -6.74 34.18 -14.25
C GLN A 156 -7.85 35.01 -13.60
N LYS A 157 -8.63 35.74 -14.39
CA LYS A 157 -9.78 36.51 -13.90
C LYS A 157 -10.84 35.62 -13.25
N GLU A 158 -11.19 34.50 -13.87
CA GLU A 158 -12.14 33.53 -13.31
C GLU A 158 -11.67 33.03 -11.92
N LEU A 159 -10.40 32.62 -11.80
CA LEU A 159 -9.83 32.16 -10.53
C LEU A 159 -9.75 33.28 -9.49
N GLN A 160 -9.45 34.52 -9.91
CA GLN A 160 -9.42 35.69 -9.04
C GLN A 160 -10.82 36.04 -8.53
N ASP A 161 -11.84 36.02 -9.38
CA ASP A 161 -13.22 36.30 -9.01
C ASP A 161 -13.76 35.24 -8.03
N LEU A 162 -13.45 33.95 -8.28
CA LEU A 162 -13.76 32.86 -7.35
C LEU A 162 -13.06 33.05 -6.00
N LYS A 163 -11.78 33.45 -6.00
CA LYS A 163 -11.02 33.70 -4.77
C LYS A 163 -11.59 34.89 -3.99
N ASN A 164 -11.94 35.98 -4.66
CA ASN A 164 -12.56 37.16 -4.06
C ASN A 164 -13.93 36.84 -3.45
N ALA A 165 -14.66 35.88 -4.03
CA ALA A 165 -15.94 35.40 -3.52
C ALA A 165 -15.82 34.34 -2.40
N GLY A 166 -14.61 34.05 -1.89
CA GLY A 166 -14.37 33.03 -0.87
C GLY A 166 -14.48 31.58 -1.39
N LYS A 167 -14.56 31.39 -2.70
CA LYS A 167 -14.68 30.10 -3.40
C LYS A 167 -13.42 29.75 -4.19
N GLY A 168 -12.25 30.13 -3.67
CA GLY A 168 -10.96 29.89 -4.33
C GLY A 168 -10.78 28.41 -4.68
N VAL A 169 -10.17 28.14 -5.84
CA VAL A 169 -9.89 26.76 -6.27
C VAL A 169 -8.58 26.31 -5.64
N HIS A 170 -8.67 25.35 -4.73
CA HIS A 170 -7.50 24.78 -4.07
C HIS A 170 -6.60 24.05 -5.08
N VAL A 171 -5.28 24.10 -4.91
CA VAL A 171 -4.30 23.54 -5.86
C VAL A 171 -4.50 22.05 -6.13
N SER A 172 -5.04 21.30 -5.17
CA SER A 172 -5.36 19.87 -5.32
C SER A 172 -6.41 19.59 -6.41
N LEU A 173 -7.18 20.60 -6.82
CA LEU A 173 -8.20 20.57 -7.87
C LEU A 173 -7.70 21.13 -9.21
N LEU A 174 -6.54 21.81 -9.23
CA LEU A 174 -5.94 22.33 -10.45
C LEU A 174 -5.18 21.22 -11.22
N PRO A 175 -4.93 21.42 -12.53
CA PRO A 175 -4.16 20.48 -13.35
C PRO A 175 -2.81 20.11 -12.74
N TRP A 176 -2.38 18.88 -13.02
CA TRP A 176 -1.09 18.38 -12.56
C TRP A 176 0.05 19.24 -13.11
N GLY A 177 1.00 19.60 -12.24
CA GLY A 177 2.17 20.39 -12.60
C GLY A 177 2.15 21.85 -12.16
N VAL A 178 1.02 22.36 -11.64
CA VAL A 178 0.88 23.77 -11.25
C VAL A 178 1.94 24.24 -10.26
N TRP A 179 2.20 23.51 -9.17
CA TRP A 179 3.34 23.82 -8.26
C TRP A 179 4.66 23.14 -8.65
N GLY A 180 4.63 22.32 -9.70
CA GLY A 180 5.73 21.47 -10.13
C GLY A 180 6.40 21.99 -11.41
N PRO A 181 6.48 21.17 -12.48
CA PRO A 181 7.17 21.53 -13.71
C PRO A 181 6.68 22.80 -14.41
N ASP A 182 5.38 23.12 -14.34
CA ASP A 182 4.82 24.29 -15.03
C ASP A 182 5.32 25.60 -14.37
N ALA A 183 5.15 25.72 -13.05
CA ALA A 183 5.68 26.86 -12.29
C ALA A 183 7.20 26.98 -12.43
N LEU A 184 7.93 25.86 -12.30
CA LEU A 184 9.39 25.88 -12.41
C LEU A 184 9.82 26.39 -13.79
N SER A 185 9.20 25.89 -14.86
CA SER A 185 9.50 26.32 -16.22
C SER A 185 9.19 27.79 -16.45
N TRP A 186 8.07 28.28 -15.91
CA TRP A 186 7.67 29.68 -16.02
C TRP A 186 8.67 30.60 -15.31
N PHE A 187 8.95 30.36 -14.02
CA PHE A 187 9.81 31.25 -13.23
C PHE A 187 11.29 31.17 -13.65
N LEU A 188 11.76 30.04 -14.17
CA LEU A 188 13.10 29.97 -14.79
C LEU A 188 13.19 30.89 -16.01
N LYS A 189 12.14 30.96 -16.84
CA LYS A 189 12.10 31.84 -18.01
C LYS A 189 12.02 33.31 -17.59
N ASP A 190 11.09 33.62 -16.69
CA ASP A 190 10.85 34.98 -16.17
C ASP A 190 12.11 35.60 -15.54
N THR A 191 12.86 34.80 -14.78
CA THR A 191 14.08 35.28 -14.11
C THR A 191 15.34 35.20 -14.98
N GLY A 192 15.25 34.61 -16.17
CA GLY A 192 16.39 34.36 -17.07
C GLY A 192 17.33 33.23 -16.61
N GLU A 193 16.99 32.49 -15.55
CA GLU A 193 17.77 31.36 -15.03
C GLU A 193 17.60 30.08 -15.86
N ILE A 194 16.64 30.05 -16.79
CA ILE A 194 16.42 28.96 -17.75
C ILE A 194 17.67 28.60 -18.56
N LYS A 195 18.57 29.56 -18.79
CA LYS A 195 19.85 29.39 -19.50
C LYS A 195 20.78 28.35 -18.88
N HIS A 196 20.54 27.96 -17.63
CA HIS A 196 21.31 26.93 -16.93
C HIS A 196 20.78 25.50 -17.16
N SER A 197 19.65 25.35 -17.85
CA SER A 197 19.01 24.05 -18.07
C SER A 197 19.85 23.15 -18.97
N LYS A 198 20.10 21.93 -18.51
CA LYS A 198 20.76 20.88 -19.29
C LYS A 198 19.83 20.30 -20.36
N PRO A 199 20.38 19.78 -21.47
CA PRO A 199 19.64 18.92 -22.39
C PRO A 199 18.89 17.79 -21.66
N GLY A 200 17.80 17.33 -22.24
CA GLY A 200 16.97 16.30 -21.63
C GLY A 200 17.71 15.00 -21.42
N HIS A 201 18.53 14.55 -22.37
CA HIS A 201 19.29 13.29 -22.21
C HIS A 201 20.28 13.26 -21.03
N VAL A 202 20.66 14.42 -20.49
CA VAL A 202 21.58 14.50 -19.34
C VAL A 202 20.89 14.05 -18.04
N ILE A 203 19.59 14.31 -17.88
CA ILE A 203 18.86 14.05 -16.60
C ILE A 203 17.61 13.19 -16.81
N TYR A 204 16.97 13.31 -17.98
CA TYR A 204 15.71 12.68 -18.36
C TYR A 204 15.82 12.00 -19.75
N PRO A 205 16.79 11.07 -19.94
CA PRO A 205 17.04 10.39 -21.22
C PRO A 205 15.90 9.51 -21.70
N VAL A 206 15.04 9.05 -20.80
CA VAL A 206 13.86 8.25 -21.10
C VAL A 206 12.60 9.09 -20.86
N PRO A 207 11.99 9.68 -21.91
CA PRO A 207 10.79 10.48 -21.77
C PRO A 207 9.61 9.67 -21.21
N PHE A 208 8.72 10.34 -20.47
CA PHE A 208 7.52 9.74 -19.87
C PHE A 208 6.73 8.84 -20.83
N ALA A 209 6.57 9.27 -22.09
CA ALA A 209 5.81 8.55 -23.12
C ALA A 209 6.31 7.13 -23.39
N ILE A 210 7.62 6.90 -23.21
CA ILE A 210 8.29 5.64 -23.53
C ILE A 210 8.94 4.97 -22.30
N THR A 211 8.67 5.42 -21.07
CA THR A 211 9.32 4.87 -19.86
C THR A 211 9.34 3.34 -19.77
N GLY A 212 8.30 2.68 -20.30
CA GLY A 212 8.21 1.22 -20.35
C GLY A 212 9.30 0.50 -21.15
N VAL A 213 10.15 1.19 -21.94
CA VAL A 213 11.28 0.52 -22.60
C VAL A 213 12.27 -0.07 -21.59
N THR A 214 12.39 0.55 -20.42
CA THR A 214 13.36 0.16 -19.37
C THR A 214 13.00 -1.18 -18.71
N LEU A 215 11.71 -1.50 -18.67
CA LEU A 215 11.15 -2.75 -18.11
C LEU A 215 10.90 -3.84 -19.16
N ASN A 216 11.00 -3.52 -20.45
CA ASN A 216 10.67 -4.46 -21.52
C ASN A 216 11.94 -5.19 -22.01
N PRO A 217 12.03 -6.53 -21.84
CA PRO A 217 13.23 -7.28 -22.21
C PRO A 217 13.50 -7.27 -23.72
N ASN A 218 12.44 -7.22 -24.54
CA ASN A 218 12.56 -7.10 -26.01
C ASN A 218 13.00 -5.70 -26.47
N ARG A 219 13.14 -4.73 -25.55
CA ARG A 219 13.56 -3.35 -25.84
C ARG A 219 14.73 -2.90 -24.97
N ALA A 220 15.44 -3.82 -24.33
CA ALA A 220 16.58 -3.49 -23.48
C ALA A 220 17.67 -2.70 -24.23
N GLN A 221 17.95 -3.06 -25.48
CA GLN A 221 18.91 -2.30 -26.30
C GLN A 221 18.44 -0.87 -26.56
N LYS A 222 17.15 -0.69 -26.90
CA LYS A 222 16.57 0.65 -27.05
C LYS A 222 16.65 1.47 -25.76
N ALA A 223 16.56 0.84 -24.59
CA ALA A 223 16.79 1.52 -23.32
C ALA A 223 18.23 2.02 -23.21
N ARG A 224 19.21 1.15 -23.52
CA ARG A 224 20.65 1.50 -23.51
C ARG A 224 20.99 2.61 -24.48
N ASP A 225 20.46 2.58 -25.70
CA ASP A 225 20.73 3.60 -26.73
C ASP A 225 20.26 5.01 -26.34
N LEU A 226 19.34 5.13 -25.36
CA LEU A 226 18.90 6.41 -24.82
C LEU A 226 19.86 6.96 -23.75
N ILE A 227 20.69 6.10 -23.14
CA ILE A 227 21.65 6.47 -22.09
C ILE A 227 22.98 6.79 -22.76
N LYS A 228 23.37 8.06 -22.72
CA LYS A 228 24.61 8.54 -23.32
C LYS A 228 25.73 8.60 -22.28
N GLU A 229 26.96 8.80 -22.74
CA GLU A 229 28.13 8.94 -21.85
C GLU A 229 27.98 10.11 -20.86
N ASP A 230 27.27 11.18 -21.24
CA ASP A 230 27.01 12.35 -20.40
C ASP A 230 25.67 12.30 -19.64
N THR A 231 24.96 11.16 -19.68
CA THR A 231 23.72 10.96 -18.91
C THR A 231 24.04 10.79 -17.43
N LEU A 232 23.62 11.75 -16.61
CA LEU A 232 23.80 11.77 -15.17
C LEU A 232 22.70 11.04 -14.40
N SER A 233 21.46 11.06 -14.92
CA SER A 233 20.29 10.53 -14.23
C SER A 233 19.31 9.88 -15.19
N ILE A 234 18.53 8.92 -14.68
CA ILE A 234 17.30 8.41 -15.32
C ILE A 234 16.15 8.65 -14.35
N HIS A 235 15.09 9.33 -14.79
CA HIS A 235 13.86 9.41 -14.01
C HIS A 235 12.89 8.32 -14.47
N PHE A 236 12.51 7.41 -13.58
CA PHE A 236 11.70 6.24 -13.94
C PHE A 236 10.20 6.52 -14.03
N TRP A 237 9.73 7.68 -13.56
CA TRP A 237 8.32 8.06 -13.58
C TRP A 237 7.46 7.11 -12.74
N GLY A 238 7.77 7.01 -11.45
CA GLY A 238 7.39 5.98 -10.49
C GLY A 238 5.96 5.50 -10.66
N ARG A 239 4.95 6.38 -10.67
CA ARG A 239 3.56 5.94 -10.87
C ARG A 239 3.36 5.14 -12.17
N ARG A 240 3.90 5.62 -13.30
CA ARG A 240 3.79 4.91 -14.58
C ARG A 240 4.66 3.66 -14.60
N PHE A 241 5.83 3.72 -13.96
CA PHE A 241 6.70 2.58 -13.78
C PHE A 241 5.99 1.44 -13.04
N ARG A 242 5.42 1.70 -11.86
CA ARG A 242 4.69 0.71 -11.06
C ARG A 242 3.55 0.09 -11.86
N ASN A 243 2.77 0.90 -12.58
CA ASN A 243 1.70 0.40 -13.46
C ASN A 243 2.19 -0.56 -14.56
N ILE A 244 3.44 -0.42 -15.00
CA ILE A 244 4.05 -1.32 -15.99
C ILE A 244 4.65 -2.54 -15.30
N ALA A 245 5.33 -2.37 -14.16
CA ALA A 245 5.88 -3.46 -13.35
C ALA A 245 4.80 -4.45 -12.89
N ILE A 246 3.58 -3.97 -12.58
CA ILE A 246 2.40 -4.80 -12.31
C ILE A 246 2.16 -5.86 -13.39
N LYS A 247 2.44 -5.56 -14.66
CA LYS A 247 2.25 -6.50 -15.78
C LYS A 247 3.28 -7.63 -15.78
N TYR A 248 4.35 -7.48 -15.00
CA TYR A 248 5.44 -8.45 -14.83
C TYR A 248 5.46 -8.98 -13.39
N GLY A 249 4.32 -9.01 -12.70
CA GLY A 249 4.22 -9.56 -11.34
C GLY A 249 4.84 -8.66 -10.25
N GLY A 250 5.15 -7.40 -10.56
CA GLY A 250 5.79 -6.47 -9.63
C GLY A 250 7.32 -6.54 -9.62
N GLU A 251 7.92 -7.34 -10.50
CA GLU A 251 9.36 -7.48 -10.67
C GLU A 251 9.81 -7.00 -12.06
N PRO A 252 11.08 -6.59 -12.25
CA PRO A 252 11.60 -6.31 -13.57
C PRO A 252 11.75 -7.63 -14.34
N ALA A 253 11.18 -7.70 -15.55
CA ALA A 253 11.33 -8.89 -16.40
C ALA A 253 12.81 -9.21 -16.66
N GLU A 254 13.16 -10.50 -16.61
CA GLU A 254 14.52 -10.97 -16.89
C GLU A 254 14.99 -10.48 -18.27
N GLY A 255 16.24 -9.98 -18.35
CA GLY A 255 16.79 -9.39 -19.58
C GLY A 255 16.38 -7.94 -19.84
N SER A 256 15.48 -7.35 -19.06
CA SER A 256 15.20 -5.90 -19.13
C SER A 256 16.38 -5.06 -18.64
N TYR A 257 16.44 -3.81 -19.07
CA TYR A 257 17.50 -2.88 -18.63
C TYR A 257 17.47 -2.66 -17.12
N VAL A 258 16.27 -2.57 -16.51
CA VAL A 258 16.16 -2.42 -15.06
C VAL A 258 16.59 -3.67 -14.30
N ALA A 259 16.33 -4.88 -14.82
CA ALA A 259 16.83 -6.11 -14.21
C ALA A 259 18.37 -6.12 -14.13
N GLU A 260 19.04 -5.60 -15.18
CA GLU A 260 20.50 -5.40 -15.19
C GLU A 260 20.95 -4.43 -14.08
N LEU A 261 20.23 -3.31 -13.91
CA LEU A 261 20.52 -2.33 -12.86
C LEU A 261 20.31 -2.92 -11.46
N CYS A 262 19.22 -3.64 -11.21
CA CYS A 262 18.99 -4.31 -9.93
C CYS A 262 20.13 -5.27 -9.60
N LYS A 263 20.58 -6.09 -10.57
CA LYS A 263 21.72 -6.99 -10.39
C LYS A 263 23.01 -6.23 -10.07
N ARG A 264 23.28 -5.14 -10.80
CA ARG A 264 24.47 -4.27 -10.61
C ARG A 264 24.53 -3.70 -9.19
N HIS A 265 23.39 -3.24 -8.68
CA HIS A 265 23.27 -2.58 -7.37
C HIS A 265 22.87 -3.54 -6.24
N LYS A 266 22.84 -4.86 -6.50
CA LYS A 266 22.45 -5.90 -5.52
C LYS A 266 21.09 -5.62 -4.85
N ILE A 267 20.14 -5.17 -5.66
CA ILE A 267 18.73 -5.01 -5.28
C ILE A 267 17.99 -6.30 -5.61
N TYR A 268 17.09 -6.68 -4.71
CA TYR A 268 16.33 -7.92 -4.73
C TYR A 268 14.83 -7.59 -4.88
N PRO A 269 14.31 -7.46 -6.13
CA PRO A 269 12.94 -7.05 -6.40
C PRO A 269 11.89 -7.90 -5.70
N GLU A 270 12.11 -9.21 -5.59
CA GLU A 270 11.20 -10.19 -5.01
C GLU A 270 10.77 -9.83 -3.58
N LYS A 271 11.66 -9.17 -2.80
CA LYS A 271 11.39 -8.78 -1.40
C LYS A 271 10.28 -7.74 -1.26
N THR A 272 10.04 -6.95 -2.31
CA THR A 272 9.04 -5.87 -2.30
C THR A 272 8.13 -5.89 -3.54
N ALA A 273 8.16 -6.97 -4.32
CA ALA A 273 7.29 -7.16 -5.48
C ALA A 273 5.81 -7.04 -5.12
N HIS A 274 5.45 -7.44 -3.90
CA HIS A 274 4.09 -7.30 -3.37
C HIS A 274 3.56 -5.86 -3.39
N MET A 275 4.44 -4.85 -3.34
CA MET A 275 4.08 -3.43 -3.42
C MET A 275 3.75 -2.96 -4.84
N MET A 276 4.03 -3.79 -5.85
CA MET A 276 3.87 -3.48 -7.28
C MET A 276 3.24 -4.63 -8.07
N ARG A 277 2.53 -5.56 -7.41
CA ARG A 277 1.73 -6.59 -8.07
C ARG A 277 0.26 -6.19 -8.08
N LYS A 278 -0.53 -6.78 -8.99
CA LYS A 278 -1.99 -6.75 -8.83
C LYS A 278 -2.35 -7.56 -7.59
N PRO A 279 -3.40 -7.16 -6.84
CA PRO A 279 -4.02 -8.07 -5.90
C PRO A 279 -4.39 -9.36 -6.64
N TYR A 280 -4.12 -10.51 -6.04
CA TYR A 280 -4.67 -11.76 -6.52
C TYR A 280 -6.19 -11.66 -6.47
N ILE A 281 -6.88 -12.11 -7.52
CA ILE A 281 -8.34 -12.10 -7.56
C ILE A 281 -8.84 -13.54 -7.55
N ILE A 282 -9.57 -13.92 -6.51
CA ILE A 282 -10.30 -15.20 -6.48
C ILE A 282 -11.56 -15.03 -7.34
N ASP A 283 -11.82 -15.96 -8.26
CA ASP A 283 -13.05 -15.90 -9.05
C ASP A 283 -14.29 -15.97 -8.13
N PRO A 284 -15.31 -15.12 -8.32
CA PRO A 284 -16.55 -15.21 -7.57
C PRO A 284 -17.24 -16.56 -7.76
N ILE A 285 -17.77 -17.12 -6.68
CA ILE A 285 -18.63 -18.30 -6.73
C ILE A 285 -20.04 -17.83 -7.10
N LYS A 286 -20.59 -18.39 -8.17
CA LYS A 286 -21.95 -18.07 -8.64
C LYS A 286 -22.96 -19.02 -7.99
N ASP A 287 -24.21 -18.56 -7.94
CA ASP A 287 -25.36 -19.37 -7.53
C ASP A 287 -25.22 -19.98 -6.13
N VAL A 288 -24.65 -19.22 -5.19
CA VAL A 288 -24.48 -19.62 -3.80
C VAL A 288 -25.84 -19.73 -3.10
N ASP A 289 -26.10 -20.87 -2.49
CA ASP A 289 -27.31 -21.15 -1.72
C ASP A 289 -27.15 -20.58 -0.30
N PHE A 290 -28.00 -19.61 0.05
CA PHE A 290 -28.08 -19.00 1.38
C PHE A 290 -29.35 -19.40 2.16
N SER A 291 -30.08 -20.41 1.71
CA SER A 291 -31.40 -20.78 2.25
C SER A 291 -31.39 -21.25 3.70
N MET A 292 -30.22 -21.64 4.23
CA MET A 292 -30.06 -22.04 5.63
C MET A 292 -30.13 -20.85 6.59
N PHE A 293 -29.78 -19.64 6.15
CA PHE A 293 -29.70 -18.47 7.04
C PHE A 293 -31.06 -17.79 7.19
N ASP A 294 -31.57 -17.74 8.42
CA ASP A 294 -32.76 -16.96 8.76
C ASP A 294 -32.41 -15.48 9.05
N ASP A 295 -33.42 -14.67 9.37
CA ASP A 295 -33.23 -13.23 9.61
C ASP A 295 -32.29 -12.96 10.81
N ALA A 296 -32.25 -13.86 11.80
CA ALA A 296 -31.35 -13.73 12.94
C ALA A 296 -29.91 -14.08 12.58
N ASP A 297 -29.71 -15.11 11.74
CA ASP A 297 -28.39 -15.42 11.17
C ASP A 297 -27.84 -14.24 10.35
N VAL A 298 -28.70 -13.60 9.56
CA VAL A 298 -28.35 -12.43 8.74
C VAL A 298 -28.03 -11.22 9.61
N ALA A 299 -28.77 -11.00 10.70
CA ALA A 299 -28.44 -9.96 11.69
C ALA A 299 -27.08 -10.23 12.35
N ASN A 300 -26.78 -11.49 12.64
CA ASN A 300 -25.48 -11.90 13.18
C ASN A 300 -24.32 -11.62 12.22
N LEU A 301 -24.50 -11.80 10.90
CA LEU A 301 -23.46 -11.45 9.91
C LEU A 301 -23.06 -9.97 9.98
N VAL A 302 -24.03 -9.08 10.17
CA VAL A 302 -23.79 -7.65 10.36
C VAL A 302 -22.97 -7.37 11.63
N LEU A 303 -23.19 -8.16 12.70
CA LEU A 303 -22.40 -8.06 13.94
C LEU A 303 -20.98 -8.62 13.78
N GLN A 304 -20.82 -9.69 13.00
CA GLN A 304 -19.52 -10.33 12.74
C GLN A 304 -18.60 -9.46 11.87
N ARG A 305 -19.17 -8.62 10.98
CA ARG A 305 -18.42 -7.80 10.03
C ARG A 305 -18.98 -6.39 9.98
N SER A 306 -18.29 -5.48 10.68
CA SER A 306 -18.66 -4.05 10.76
C SER A 306 -18.69 -3.30 9.43
N GLU A 307 -18.17 -3.91 8.37
CA GLU A 307 -18.13 -3.37 7.02
C GLU A 307 -19.29 -3.85 6.13
N VAL A 308 -20.10 -4.80 6.62
CA VAL A 308 -21.28 -5.31 5.93
C VAL A 308 -22.51 -4.52 6.39
N GLY A 309 -23.23 -3.93 5.44
CA GLY A 309 -24.37 -3.07 5.73
C GLY A 309 -23.97 -1.67 6.23
N ASN A 310 -24.89 -0.72 6.08
CA ASN A 310 -24.73 0.65 6.56
C ASN A 310 -25.48 0.84 7.87
N VAL A 311 -25.02 0.15 8.91
CA VAL A 311 -25.66 0.16 10.23
C VAL A 311 -24.84 0.94 11.24
N GLY A 312 -25.53 1.71 12.07
CA GLY A 312 -24.88 2.48 13.11
C GLY A 312 -25.79 2.74 14.29
N GLN A 313 -27.05 3.07 14.03
CA GLN A 313 -28.05 3.18 15.09
C GLN A 313 -28.50 1.80 15.56
N GLU A 314 -28.65 0.86 14.63
CA GLU A 314 -29.06 -0.52 14.85
C GLU A 314 -28.08 -1.25 15.77
N ILE A 315 -26.76 -1.04 15.59
CA ILE A 315 -25.73 -1.58 16.47
C ILE A 315 -25.82 -0.96 17.87
N ARG A 316 -26.10 0.35 17.97
CA ARG A 316 -26.28 1.01 19.28
C ARG A 316 -27.49 0.47 20.02
N ASP A 317 -28.62 0.34 19.34
CA ASP A 317 -29.85 -0.19 19.91
C ASP A 317 -29.64 -1.65 20.38
N TRP A 318 -28.91 -2.44 19.60
CA TRP A 318 -28.53 -3.80 19.97
C TRP A 318 -27.61 -3.82 21.21
N LEU A 319 -26.63 -2.92 21.32
CA LEU A 319 -25.80 -2.79 22.54
C LEU A 319 -26.66 -2.45 23.78
N ASP A 320 -27.72 -1.67 23.58
CA ASP A 320 -28.67 -1.28 24.64
C ASP A 320 -29.73 -2.36 24.97
N GLY A 321 -29.63 -3.55 24.36
CA GLY A 321 -30.54 -4.67 24.65
C GLY A 321 -31.70 -4.83 23.67
N ASN A 322 -31.79 -4.00 22.62
CA ASN A 322 -32.90 -3.98 21.68
C ASN A 322 -32.51 -4.54 20.30
N ASP A 323 -32.91 -5.78 20.02
CA ASP A 323 -32.51 -6.49 18.81
C ASP A 323 -33.42 -6.16 17.61
N ALA A 324 -34.63 -5.65 17.86
CA ALA A 324 -35.66 -5.50 16.84
C ALA A 324 -35.25 -4.60 15.64
N PRO A 325 -34.54 -3.46 15.83
CA PRO A 325 -34.08 -2.64 14.71
C PRO A 325 -33.10 -3.38 13.80
N LEU A 326 -32.16 -4.13 14.39
CA LEU A 326 -31.17 -4.90 13.62
C LEU A 326 -31.82 -6.07 12.88
N GLN A 327 -32.74 -6.78 13.53
CA GLN A 327 -33.51 -7.87 12.91
C GLN A 327 -34.33 -7.38 11.70
N LYS A 328 -34.99 -6.23 11.85
CA LYS A 328 -35.73 -5.60 10.76
C LYS A 328 -34.81 -5.20 9.60
N TYR A 329 -33.66 -4.60 9.89
CA TYR A 329 -32.67 -4.24 8.87
C TYR A 329 -32.17 -5.47 8.12
N ALA A 330 -31.86 -6.55 8.85
CA ALA A 330 -31.39 -7.82 8.29
C ALA A 330 -32.42 -8.41 7.32
N GLN A 331 -33.70 -8.42 7.71
CA GLN A 331 -34.79 -8.88 6.86
C GLN A 331 -34.95 -8.05 5.59
N GLU A 332 -34.96 -6.71 5.71
CA GLU A 332 -35.16 -5.80 4.56
C GLU A 332 -33.98 -5.80 3.58
N ASN A 333 -32.78 -6.14 4.04
CA ASN A 333 -31.53 -6.09 3.25
C ASN A 333 -30.86 -7.46 3.10
N ARG A 334 -31.62 -8.55 3.29
CA ARG A 334 -31.11 -9.91 3.40
C ARG A 334 -30.11 -10.29 2.31
N ASP A 335 -30.53 -10.21 1.05
CA ASP A 335 -29.70 -10.64 -0.08
C ASP A 335 -28.47 -9.76 -0.25
N ALA A 336 -28.58 -8.45 0.03
CA ALA A 336 -27.45 -7.53 -0.04
C ALA A 336 -26.39 -7.88 1.01
N ILE A 337 -26.81 -8.11 2.25
CA ILE A 337 -25.93 -8.50 3.37
C ILE A 337 -25.21 -9.82 3.06
N LEU A 338 -25.92 -10.83 2.57
CA LEU A 338 -25.34 -12.14 2.27
C LEU A 338 -24.31 -12.07 1.14
N ASN A 339 -24.64 -11.38 0.04
CA ASN A 339 -23.72 -11.22 -1.07
C ASN A 339 -22.51 -10.34 -0.70
N GLU A 340 -22.71 -9.27 0.07
CA GLU A 340 -21.62 -8.43 0.55
C GLU A 340 -20.70 -9.21 1.50
N THR A 341 -21.27 -10.01 2.42
CA THR A 341 -20.47 -10.87 3.32
C THR A 341 -19.65 -11.88 2.54
N LEU A 342 -20.23 -12.54 1.54
CA LEU A 342 -19.49 -13.44 0.65
C LEU A 342 -18.34 -12.74 -0.04
N GLU A 343 -18.55 -11.51 -0.47
CA GLU A 343 -17.54 -10.76 -1.20
C GLU A 343 -16.43 -10.21 -0.30
N VAL A 344 -16.78 -9.85 0.93
CA VAL A 344 -15.82 -9.58 2.01
C VAL A 344 -14.96 -10.82 2.27
N ALA A 345 -15.56 -11.99 2.47
CA ALA A 345 -14.82 -13.23 2.74
C ALA A 345 -13.90 -13.62 1.57
N ARG A 346 -14.36 -13.42 0.32
CA ARG A 346 -13.53 -13.62 -0.89
C ARG A 346 -12.29 -12.74 -0.84
N ARG A 347 -12.47 -11.44 -0.61
CA ARG A 347 -11.40 -10.46 -0.53
C ARG A 347 -10.44 -10.75 0.63
N GLU A 348 -10.93 -11.15 1.79
CA GLU A 348 -10.09 -11.53 2.92
C GLU A 348 -9.16 -12.71 2.55
N CYS A 349 -9.67 -13.70 1.80
CA CYS A 349 -8.87 -14.82 1.29
C CYS A 349 -7.77 -14.39 0.32
N GLU A 350 -8.03 -13.42 -0.56
CA GLU A 350 -7.07 -12.93 -1.56
C GLU A 350 -5.75 -12.45 -0.98
N PHE A 351 -5.75 -11.96 0.27
CA PHE A 351 -4.54 -11.45 0.91
C PHE A 351 -3.53 -12.54 1.26
N PHE A 352 -3.93 -13.81 1.35
CA PHE A 352 -3.04 -14.87 1.82
C PHE A 352 -2.97 -16.13 0.95
N VAL A 353 -3.96 -16.40 0.10
CA VAL A 353 -4.03 -17.69 -0.61
C VAL A 353 -2.79 -17.97 -1.48
N GLU A 354 -2.26 -17.00 -2.24
CA GLU A 354 -1.02 -17.21 -3.01
C GLU A 354 0.18 -17.59 -2.13
N SER A 355 0.24 -17.04 -0.91
CA SER A 355 1.34 -17.29 0.03
C SER A 355 1.22 -18.63 0.76
N THR A 356 0.11 -19.34 0.56
CA THR A 356 -0.22 -20.63 1.19
C THR A 356 -0.43 -21.75 0.16
N ASP A 357 -0.11 -21.52 -1.12
CA ASP A 357 -0.22 -22.53 -2.18
C ASP A 357 0.87 -23.60 -2.16
N ASP A 358 2.02 -23.32 -1.53
CA ASP A 358 3.18 -24.19 -1.56
C ASP A 358 3.73 -24.49 -0.15
N PRO A 359 3.48 -25.69 0.38
CA PRO A 359 2.61 -26.73 -0.18
C PRO A 359 1.12 -26.40 0.01
N LYS A 360 0.27 -26.85 -0.93
CA LYS A 360 -1.19 -26.69 -0.80
C LYS A 360 -1.69 -27.36 0.49
N PRO A 361 -2.46 -26.67 1.35
CA PRO A 361 -2.90 -27.22 2.62
C PRO A 361 -3.88 -28.35 2.38
N LYS A 362 -3.61 -29.53 2.97
CA LYS A 362 -4.55 -30.66 2.90
C LYS A 362 -5.61 -30.60 3.98
N LYS A 363 -5.29 -29.94 5.10
CA LYS A 363 -6.20 -29.75 6.23
C LYS A 363 -6.09 -28.32 6.77
N ILE A 364 -7.22 -27.63 6.85
CA ILE A 364 -7.35 -26.23 7.26
C ILE A 364 -8.17 -26.16 8.55
N ALA A 365 -7.75 -25.33 9.50
CA ALA A 365 -8.56 -24.94 10.65
C ALA A 365 -8.90 -23.45 10.58
N ASP A 366 -10.17 -23.09 10.64
CA ASP A 366 -10.63 -21.71 10.71
C ASP A 366 -11.11 -21.37 12.12
N ILE A 367 -10.40 -20.45 12.77
CA ILE A 367 -10.64 -19.98 14.13
C ILE A 367 -11.52 -18.73 14.07
N GLY A 368 -12.70 -18.83 14.65
CA GLY A 368 -13.73 -17.81 14.53
C GLY A 368 -14.36 -17.80 13.13
N CYS A 369 -14.69 -18.99 12.63
CA CYS A 369 -15.16 -19.18 11.25
C CYS A 369 -16.51 -18.51 10.97
N GLY A 370 -17.27 -18.11 12.00
CA GLY A 370 -18.62 -17.61 11.87
C GLY A 370 -19.50 -18.61 11.11
N TYR A 371 -20.07 -18.18 10.00
CA TYR A 371 -20.86 -19.02 9.10
C TYR A 371 -20.07 -19.62 7.92
N ALA A 372 -18.73 -19.64 8.00
CA ALA A 372 -17.82 -20.35 7.08
C ALA A 372 -17.81 -19.84 5.62
N PHE A 373 -18.05 -18.54 5.41
CA PHE A 373 -18.01 -17.94 4.07
C PHE A 373 -16.60 -17.99 3.45
N ALA A 374 -15.55 -17.79 4.25
CA ALA A 374 -14.16 -17.90 3.79
C ALA A 374 -13.80 -19.34 3.41
N ASP A 375 -14.23 -20.32 4.20
CA ASP A 375 -13.98 -21.75 3.98
C ASP A 375 -14.52 -22.25 2.65
N LEU A 376 -15.63 -21.68 2.15
CA LEU A 376 -16.17 -22.04 0.84
C LEU A 376 -15.17 -21.75 -0.29
N PHE A 377 -14.49 -20.60 -0.24
CA PHE A 377 -13.44 -20.23 -1.20
C PHE A 377 -12.18 -21.10 -1.04
N LEU A 378 -11.77 -21.34 0.22
CA LEU A 378 -10.61 -22.18 0.52
C LEU A 378 -10.82 -23.63 0.06
N TYR A 379 -12.03 -24.17 0.22
CA TYR A 379 -12.37 -25.49 -0.31
C TYR A 379 -12.32 -25.53 -1.83
N HIS A 380 -12.88 -24.51 -2.50
CA HIS A 380 -12.85 -24.42 -3.96
C HIS A 380 -11.41 -24.42 -4.48
N ARG A 381 -10.50 -23.73 -3.79
CA ARG A 381 -9.09 -23.65 -4.13
C ARG A 381 -8.31 -24.94 -3.84
N TYR A 382 -8.44 -25.49 -2.64
CA TYR A 382 -7.52 -26.51 -2.12
C TYR A 382 -8.11 -27.92 -2.03
N LYS A 383 -9.44 -28.04 -1.99
CA LYS A 383 -10.15 -29.31 -1.72
C LYS A 383 -9.73 -29.96 -0.39
N SER A 384 -9.31 -29.14 0.58
CA SER A 384 -8.85 -29.55 1.91
C SER A 384 -9.95 -30.17 2.76
N ASP A 385 -9.56 -30.84 3.82
CA ASP A 385 -10.42 -31.09 4.98
C ASP A 385 -10.46 -29.80 5.83
N ILE A 386 -11.62 -29.46 6.36
CA ILE A 386 -11.91 -28.17 7.01
C ILE A 386 -12.33 -28.43 8.45
N ILE A 387 -11.72 -27.72 9.39
CA ILE A 387 -12.13 -27.70 10.79
C ILE A 387 -12.66 -26.29 11.10
N LEU A 388 -13.95 -26.21 11.39
CA LEU A 388 -14.63 -25.00 11.78
C LEU A 388 -14.60 -24.86 13.30
N ILE A 389 -13.99 -23.78 13.80
CA ILE A 389 -13.82 -23.53 15.23
C ILE A 389 -14.52 -22.23 15.58
N ASP A 390 -15.59 -22.27 16.38
CA ASP A 390 -16.27 -21.06 16.85
C ASP A 390 -16.98 -21.26 18.20
N ILE A 391 -17.19 -20.17 18.93
CA ILE A 391 -18.09 -20.12 20.07
C ILE A 391 -19.46 -19.63 19.59
N GLU A 392 -20.51 -20.41 19.81
CA GLU A 392 -21.81 -20.15 19.19
C GLU A 392 -22.63 -19.07 19.94
N GLU A 393 -22.43 -18.95 21.26
CA GLU A 393 -23.17 -18.03 22.12
C GLU A 393 -22.24 -17.35 23.12
N SER A 394 -22.45 -16.06 23.38
CA SER A 394 -21.81 -15.32 24.48
C SER A 394 -22.83 -14.58 25.35
N LYS A 395 -22.59 -14.57 26.67
CA LYS A 395 -23.45 -13.87 27.64
C LYS A 395 -23.33 -12.34 27.59
N GLU A 396 -22.22 -11.82 27.07
CA GLU A 396 -21.92 -10.39 27.04
C GLU A 396 -22.02 -9.83 25.62
N ARG A 397 -22.67 -8.67 25.49
CA ARG A 397 -22.76 -7.90 24.25
C ARG A 397 -21.62 -6.89 24.23
N HIS A 398 -20.62 -7.11 23.38
CA HIS A 398 -19.51 -6.17 23.24
C HIS A 398 -19.04 -6.06 21.79
N PHE A 399 -18.49 -4.88 21.47
CA PHE A 399 -17.92 -4.58 20.16
C PHE A 399 -16.50 -4.03 20.34
N GLY A 400 -15.52 -4.58 19.62
CA GLY A 400 -14.12 -4.16 19.73
C GLY A 400 -13.18 -5.25 20.27
N PHE A 401 -12.04 -4.84 20.83
CA PHE A 401 -11.05 -5.78 21.39
C PHE A 401 -11.38 -6.04 22.85
N ALA A 402 -11.41 -7.31 23.26
CA ALA A 402 -11.70 -7.75 24.61
C ALA A 402 -10.83 -8.97 24.97
N ASP A 403 -10.85 -9.38 26.24
CA ASP A 403 -10.06 -10.51 26.74
C ASP A 403 -10.57 -11.88 26.22
N SER A 404 -11.84 -11.95 25.82
CA SER A 404 -12.48 -13.12 25.21
C SER A 404 -13.26 -12.75 23.95
N GLY A 405 -13.49 -13.73 23.07
CA GLY A 405 -14.39 -13.56 21.92
C GLY A 405 -15.87 -13.52 22.32
N SER A 406 -16.71 -13.04 21.40
CA SER A 406 -18.16 -13.14 21.46
C SER A 406 -18.70 -14.08 20.38
N GLY A 407 -19.78 -14.80 20.70
CA GLY A 407 -20.37 -15.81 19.83
C GLY A 407 -21.65 -15.30 19.18
N TYR A 408 -21.62 -15.16 17.86
CA TYR A 408 -22.78 -14.76 17.03
C TYR A 408 -22.91 -15.71 15.84
N ALA A 409 -22.77 -17.01 16.04
CA ALA A 409 -22.69 -17.98 14.94
C ALA A 409 -23.35 -19.31 15.31
N SER A 410 -23.68 -20.10 14.29
CA SER A 410 -24.13 -21.49 14.47
C SER A 410 -23.24 -22.40 13.62
N LEU A 411 -22.54 -23.33 14.27
CA LEU A 411 -21.68 -24.29 13.56
C LEU A 411 -22.51 -25.24 12.69
N ASP A 412 -23.74 -25.54 13.10
CA ASP A 412 -24.68 -26.35 12.30
C ASP A 412 -25.11 -25.60 11.02
N LYS A 413 -25.37 -24.29 11.10
CA LYS A 413 -25.66 -23.46 9.92
C LYS A 413 -24.45 -23.32 9.00
N ALA A 414 -23.25 -23.18 9.57
CA ALA A 414 -22.00 -23.15 8.80
C ALA A 414 -21.78 -24.48 8.05
N LEU A 415 -22.05 -25.62 8.70
CA LEU A 415 -22.01 -26.94 8.07
C LEU A 415 -23.03 -27.05 6.93
N GLU A 416 -24.28 -26.64 7.18
CA GLU A 416 -25.34 -26.67 6.17
C GLU A 416 -24.99 -25.78 4.97
N PHE A 417 -24.43 -24.59 5.22
CA PHE A 417 -23.95 -23.66 4.19
C PHE A 417 -22.90 -24.28 3.29
N LEU A 418 -21.82 -24.82 3.86
CA LEU A 418 -20.78 -25.46 3.07
C LEU A 418 -21.32 -26.68 2.29
N THR A 419 -22.18 -27.48 2.91
CA THR A 419 -22.71 -28.71 2.30
C THR A 419 -23.64 -28.40 1.12
N LYS A 420 -24.56 -27.44 1.27
CA LYS A 420 -25.44 -26.98 0.19
C LYS A 420 -24.66 -26.36 -0.98
N ASN A 421 -23.48 -25.80 -0.69
CA ASN A 421 -22.59 -25.19 -1.68
C ASN A 421 -21.45 -26.13 -2.14
N GLY A 422 -21.63 -27.45 -2.01
CA GLY A 422 -20.81 -28.45 -2.70
C GLY A 422 -19.56 -28.93 -1.93
N VAL A 423 -19.42 -28.59 -0.66
CA VAL A 423 -18.39 -29.17 0.21
C VAL A 423 -18.91 -30.51 0.79
N PRO A 424 -18.19 -31.64 0.64
CA PRO A 424 -18.61 -32.90 1.23
C PRO A 424 -18.61 -32.83 2.76
N GLU A 425 -19.74 -33.14 3.40
CA GLU A 425 -19.90 -33.14 4.86
C GLU A 425 -18.79 -33.91 5.58
N LYS A 426 -18.37 -35.07 5.04
CA LYS A 426 -17.26 -35.89 5.59
C LYS A 426 -15.90 -35.19 5.67
N LYS A 427 -15.74 -34.05 4.99
CA LYS A 427 -14.52 -33.22 5.02
C LYS A 427 -14.61 -32.10 6.05
N ILE A 428 -15.74 -31.92 6.71
CA ILE A 428 -15.99 -30.82 7.65
C ILE A 428 -15.99 -31.38 9.07
N THR A 429 -15.31 -30.72 9.98
CA THR A 429 -15.30 -31.04 11.41
C THR A 429 -15.67 -29.80 12.22
N LEU A 430 -16.65 -29.92 13.12
CA LEU A 430 -17.13 -28.82 13.95
C LEU A 430 -16.55 -28.90 15.36
N ILE A 431 -15.99 -27.79 15.84
CA ILE A 431 -15.37 -27.68 17.16
C ILE A 431 -15.86 -26.40 17.84
N ASN A 432 -16.62 -26.56 18.92
CA ASN A 432 -16.90 -25.46 19.84
C ASN A 432 -15.89 -25.52 21.00
N PRO A 433 -14.97 -24.54 21.16
CA PRO A 433 -13.93 -24.55 22.19
C PRO A 433 -14.47 -24.63 23.63
N ASN A 434 -15.69 -24.16 23.88
CA ASN A 434 -16.33 -24.25 25.19
C ASN A 434 -16.80 -25.68 25.52
N LYS A 435 -16.93 -26.54 24.50
CA LYS A 435 -17.40 -27.93 24.63
C LYS A 435 -16.29 -28.96 24.41
N LYS A 436 -15.29 -28.66 23.57
CA LYS A 436 -14.20 -29.58 23.18
C LYS A 436 -12.86 -28.87 23.13
N LYS A 437 -11.79 -29.53 23.59
CA LYS A 437 -10.42 -29.00 23.48
C LYS A 437 -9.96 -28.99 22.03
N VAL A 438 -9.43 -27.85 21.60
CA VAL A 438 -8.88 -27.66 20.25
C VAL A 438 -7.53 -28.39 20.08
N SER A 439 -6.81 -28.68 21.16
CA SER A 439 -5.52 -29.40 21.14
C SER A 439 -5.61 -30.91 20.82
N GLY A 440 -6.80 -31.42 20.48
CA GLY A 440 -7.02 -32.82 20.11
C GLY A 440 -7.42 -33.07 18.65
N ILE A 441 -7.47 -32.03 17.80
CA ILE A 441 -8.05 -32.11 16.45
C ILE A 441 -7.08 -32.67 15.39
N GLY A 442 -5.83 -32.92 15.79
CA GLY A 442 -4.76 -33.43 14.94
C GLY A 442 -4.07 -32.32 14.14
N LYS A 443 -2.92 -32.65 13.55
CA LYS A 443 -2.10 -31.68 12.82
C LYS A 443 -2.84 -31.07 11.61
N VAL A 444 -2.75 -29.76 11.45
CA VAL A 444 -3.25 -29.01 10.27
C VAL A 444 -2.10 -28.36 9.50
N ASN A 445 -2.29 -28.20 8.19
CA ASN A 445 -1.30 -27.53 7.34
C ASN A 445 -1.48 -26.01 7.33
N LEU A 446 -2.70 -25.54 7.55
CA LEU A 446 -3.01 -24.13 7.62
C LEU A 446 -4.01 -23.89 8.75
N ALA A 447 -3.72 -22.93 9.61
CA ALA A 447 -4.71 -22.34 10.50
C ALA A 447 -4.98 -20.91 10.04
N ILE A 448 -6.24 -20.49 10.00
CA ILE A 448 -6.62 -19.12 9.68
C ILE A 448 -7.44 -18.51 10.83
N SER A 449 -7.41 -17.19 10.96
CA SER A 449 -8.39 -16.44 11.73
C SER A 449 -8.54 -15.04 11.13
N LEU A 450 -9.68 -14.81 10.50
CA LEU A 450 -9.98 -13.59 9.73
C LEU A 450 -10.97 -12.74 10.54
N ALA A 451 -10.52 -11.54 10.91
CA ALA A 451 -11.20 -10.65 11.85
C ALA A 451 -11.73 -11.35 13.13
N SER A 452 -10.98 -12.29 13.73
CA SER A 452 -11.33 -12.96 15.00
C SER A 452 -10.14 -13.02 15.97
N CYS A 453 -9.45 -14.15 16.11
CA CYS A 453 -8.26 -14.29 16.96
C CYS A 453 -7.12 -13.40 16.44
N GLY A 454 -6.58 -12.55 17.32
CA GLY A 454 -5.62 -11.50 16.97
C GLY A 454 -6.26 -10.16 16.60
N PHE A 455 -7.54 -10.14 16.25
CA PHE A 455 -8.30 -8.93 15.91
C PHE A 455 -9.24 -8.46 17.02
N HIS A 456 -10.09 -9.35 17.53
CA HIS A 456 -11.05 -9.10 18.60
C HIS A 456 -10.55 -9.53 19.98
N TYR A 457 -9.63 -10.49 20.03
CA TYR A 457 -9.05 -10.98 21.28
C TYR A 457 -7.60 -11.45 21.05
N PRO A 458 -6.80 -11.65 22.12
CA PRO A 458 -5.37 -11.96 22.00
C PRO A 458 -5.08 -13.27 21.25
N VAL A 459 -3.95 -13.32 20.53
CA VAL A 459 -3.46 -14.55 19.89
C VAL A 459 -3.10 -15.63 20.89
N SER A 460 -2.77 -15.26 22.14
CA SER A 460 -2.44 -16.17 23.22
C SER A 460 -3.59 -17.11 23.60
N THR A 461 -4.83 -16.75 23.28
CA THR A 461 -6.00 -17.62 23.49
C THR A 461 -5.86 -18.96 22.78
N TYR A 462 -5.13 -19.02 21.66
CA TYR A 462 -4.89 -20.24 20.88
C TYR A 462 -3.42 -20.67 20.89
N GLU A 463 -2.62 -20.21 21.86
CA GLU A 463 -1.19 -20.55 21.96
C GLU A 463 -0.91 -22.05 22.01
N GLU A 464 -1.66 -22.81 22.82
CA GLU A 464 -1.52 -24.28 22.89
C GLU A 464 -1.79 -24.91 21.52
N PHE A 465 -2.80 -24.42 20.80
CA PHE A 465 -3.15 -24.91 19.47
C PHE A 465 -2.04 -24.61 18.46
N PHE A 466 -1.53 -23.38 18.42
CA PHE A 466 -0.45 -23.00 17.50
C PHE A 466 0.83 -23.81 17.75
N ASN A 467 1.17 -24.07 19.02
CA ASN A 467 2.33 -24.88 19.38
C ASN A 467 2.17 -26.37 19.03
N THR A 468 0.98 -26.93 19.24
CA THR A 468 0.81 -28.39 19.25
C THR A 468 0.13 -28.94 18.00
N GLN A 469 -0.67 -28.15 17.28
CA GLN A 469 -1.51 -28.65 16.18
C GLN A 469 -1.09 -28.15 14.79
N ILE A 470 -0.16 -27.20 14.66
CA ILE A 470 0.36 -26.85 13.33
C ILE A 470 1.39 -27.89 12.88
N ALA A 471 1.31 -28.34 11.64
CA ALA A 471 2.28 -29.24 11.03
C ALA A 471 3.66 -28.58 10.94
N LYS A 472 4.73 -29.38 10.80
CA LYS A 472 6.11 -28.87 10.77
C LYS A 472 6.36 -27.92 9.59
N ASP A 473 5.69 -28.17 8.47
CA ASP A 473 5.66 -27.35 7.25
C ASP A 473 4.37 -26.51 7.14
N GLY A 474 3.63 -26.38 8.25
CA GLY A 474 2.38 -25.65 8.30
C GLY A 474 2.55 -24.15 8.54
N ALA A 475 1.44 -23.43 8.36
CA ALA A 475 1.40 -21.99 8.55
C ALA A 475 0.14 -21.52 9.29
N VAL A 476 0.23 -20.31 9.84
CA VAL A 476 -0.89 -19.63 10.52
C VAL A 476 -1.10 -18.27 9.88
N VAL A 477 -2.31 -18.02 9.38
CA VAL A 477 -2.73 -16.72 8.87
C VAL A 477 -3.63 -16.03 9.90
N LEU A 478 -3.27 -14.83 10.33
CA LEU A 478 -4.07 -14.06 11.28
C LEU A 478 -4.22 -12.61 10.83
N ASP A 479 -5.43 -12.07 10.99
CA ASP A 479 -5.65 -10.63 11.04
C ASP A 479 -5.33 -10.09 12.43
N ILE A 480 -4.22 -9.35 12.54
CA ILE A 480 -3.74 -8.86 13.82
C ILE A 480 -3.98 -7.36 13.96
N ARG A 481 -4.79 -6.98 14.96
CA ARG A 481 -5.12 -5.59 15.27
C ARG A 481 -3.86 -4.79 15.64
N LYS A 482 -3.73 -3.59 15.07
CA LYS A 482 -2.61 -2.70 15.39
C LYS A 482 -2.62 -2.33 16.88
N GLY A 483 -1.46 -2.43 17.51
CA GLY A 483 -1.30 -2.13 18.94
C GLY A 483 -1.66 -3.28 19.89
N SER A 484 -2.18 -4.43 19.40
CA SER A 484 -2.49 -5.58 20.26
C SER A 484 -1.26 -6.35 20.76
N GLY A 485 -0.08 -6.10 20.17
CA GLY A 485 1.12 -6.90 20.41
C GLY A 485 1.15 -8.25 19.70
N GLY A 486 0.07 -8.64 19.00
CA GLY A 486 -0.08 -9.98 18.40
C GLY A 486 1.03 -10.38 17.42
N ILE A 487 1.52 -9.45 16.58
CA ILE A 487 2.62 -9.74 15.64
C ILE A 487 3.90 -10.12 16.41
N GLY A 488 4.15 -9.46 17.54
CA GLY A 488 5.28 -9.77 18.40
C GLY A 488 5.15 -11.16 19.03
N ALA A 489 3.95 -11.47 19.53
CA ALA A 489 3.65 -12.79 20.10
C ALA A 489 3.80 -13.91 19.06
N MET A 490 3.35 -13.70 17.81
CA MET A 490 3.43 -14.73 16.78
C MET A 490 4.86 -15.15 16.41
N LYS A 491 5.87 -14.29 16.65
CA LYS A 491 7.28 -14.63 16.42
C LYS A 491 7.79 -15.77 17.32
N ALA A 492 7.10 -16.07 18.42
CA ALA A 492 7.42 -17.23 19.23
C ALA A 492 7.11 -18.55 18.51
N PHE A 493 6.23 -18.54 17.51
CA PHE A 493 5.79 -19.73 16.78
C PHE A 493 6.47 -19.91 15.42
N GLY A 494 7.14 -18.88 14.88
CA GLY A 494 7.79 -18.98 13.57
C GLY A 494 8.17 -17.64 12.93
N GLU A 495 8.59 -17.70 11.67
CA GLU A 495 8.86 -16.50 10.87
C GLU A 495 7.54 -15.84 10.47
N VAL A 496 7.39 -14.55 10.81
CA VAL A 496 6.16 -13.78 10.60
C VAL A 496 6.35 -12.80 9.45
N ASP A 497 5.63 -13.04 8.36
CA ASP A 497 5.44 -12.12 7.24
C ASP A 497 4.17 -11.28 7.44
N VAL A 498 4.26 -9.99 7.11
CA VAL A 498 3.08 -9.13 6.99
C VAL A 498 2.67 -9.11 5.52
N LEU A 499 1.58 -9.80 5.19
CA LEU A 499 1.11 -9.94 3.81
C LEU A 499 0.39 -8.68 3.32
N GLU A 500 -0.43 -8.06 4.19
CA GLU A 500 -1.18 -6.84 3.87
C GLU A 500 -1.33 -5.94 5.11
N LYS A 501 -1.32 -4.61 4.91
CA LYS A 501 -1.49 -3.61 5.98
C LYS A 501 -2.79 -2.82 5.76
N HIS A 502 -3.77 -3.12 6.59
CA HIS A 502 -5.05 -2.42 6.63
C HIS A 502 -4.99 -1.19 7.53
N GLU A 503 -6.06 -0.40 7.59
CA GLU A 503 -6.13 0.77 8.47
C GLU A 503 -5.99 0.38 9.95
N LYS A 504 -6.76 -0.63 10.40
CA LYS A 504 -6.86 -1.02 11.82
C LYS A 504 -6.06 -2.28 12.19
N TYR A 505 -5.66 -3.09 11.22
CA TYR A 505 -5.01 -4.38 11.44
C TYR A 505 -3.98 -4.69 10.35
N SER A 506 -3.35 -5.86 10.40
CA SER A 506 -2.49 -6.39 9.34
C SER A 506 -2.76 -7.87 9.18
N THR A 507 -2.90 -8.33 7.94
CA THR A 507 -2.98 -9.75 7.62
C THR A 507 -1.57 -10.31 7.63
N THR A 508 -1.33 -11.33 8.45
CA THR A 508 0.00 -11.88 8.70
C THR A 508 0.03 -13.37 8.39
N LEU A 509 1.21 -13.87 8.04
CA LEU A 509 1.49 -15.29 7.82
C LEU A 509 2.66 -15.69 8.68
N THR A 510 2.46 -16.68 9.54
CA THR A 510 3.52 -17.26 10.38
C THR A 510 3.85 -18.65 9.88
N ARG A 511 5.11 -18.90 9.48
CA ARG A 511 5.58 -20.24 9.07
C ARG A 511 6.33 -20.91 10.22
N VAL A 512 5.86 -22.09 10.63
CA VAL A 512 6.39 -22.81 11.81
C VAL A 512 7.71 -23.57 11.52
N GLY A 513 8.05 -23.75 10.24
CA GLY A 513 9.17 -24.58 9.77
C GLY A 513 10.35 -23.87 9.11
N GLY A 514 10.62 -22.61 9.47
CA GLY A 514 11.77 -21.83 9.00
C GLY A 514 13.06 -22.13 9.76
#